data_AF-A0A962CMB1-F1
#
_entry.id   AF-A0A962CMB1-F1
#
_cell.length_a   1.000
_cell.length_b   1.000
_cell.length_c   1.000
_cell.angle_alpha   90.00
_cell.angle_beta   90.00
_cell.angle_gamma   90.00
#
_symmetry.space_group_name_H-M   'P 1'
#
loop_
_entity.id
_entity.type
_entity.pdbx_description
1 polymer ?
#
loop_
_entity_poly.entity_id
_entity_poly.type
_entity_poly.pdbx_seq_one_letter_code
_entity_poly.pdbx_strand_id
1 'polypeptide(L)'
;MNDPLPATEHIFNALRRSIMGEFEDLNITFIPYADGDIEAAFEAKKRELREHPAGTKLLYRIEKKLSTDPQNSFFAALADHKSSKALGILKKHSVIAACFINQHDLERFEDLNTACKFIGYSTAFEAIHAYLGLLHPPGNEKQQKKTPSSPASESLRTHLKGQAFAVMIMESSGEKGTLRTLLKALCEYSTTPSLYFEPEKNPLPLAADGINVVYKDLKDEIPPKTGPLEHTHYMAEEIGNTYDDISLRQWIRFCYGAQEMAWAGTSQNDILSAAVYGSDTPHIRSYAHICAEMLNMTPVPLKNNEIYNPFTEDSISERLHIRACKRAFAEVREAVEEQNNPALFLQKAREQTRALLKGRPLGWCAPALIEAENAYRLFKESRTAEEEIIDNAFEASFSQIKWRDIKKLNRKFIAYRRSDQILTATAALELIGKDETYAPYKNAFEILNNGS
;
A
#
# COMPACT_ATOMS: atom_id res chain seq x y z
N MET A 1 -17.54 9.65 -21.40
CA MET A 1 -17.44 8.28 -20.86
C MET A 1 -18.82 7.93 -20.32
N ASN A 2 -19.35 6.77 -20.68
CA ASN A 2 -20.60 6.28 -20.07
C ASN A 2 -20.32 6.03 -18.60
N ASP A 3 -21.20 6.49 -17.72
CA ASP A 3 -21.14 6.23 -16.29
C ASP A 3 -21.10 4.70 -16.06
N PRO A 4 -20.03 4.13 -15.46
CA PRO A 4 -19.93 2.68 -15.23
C PRO A 4 -20.87 2.19 -14.11
N LEU A 5 -21.48 3.09 -13.34
CA LEU A 5 -22.34 2.75 -12.20
C LEU A 5 -23.44 1.71 -12.51
N PRO A 6 -24.21 1.79 -13.62
CA PRO A 6 -25.27 0.81 -13.90
C PRO A 6 -24.74 -0.61 -14.15
N ALA A 7 -23.58 -0.75 -14.79
CA ALA A 7 -22.97 -2.06 -15.03
C ALA A 7 -22.42 -2.66 -13.73
N THR A 8 -21.78 -1.83 -12.91
CA THR A 8 -21.27 -2.18 -11.58
C THR A 8 -22.40 -2.64 -10.65
N GLU A 9 -23.53 -1.92 -10.61
CA GLU A 9 -24.70 -2.31 -9.84
C GLU A 9 -25.30 -3.65 -10.31
N HIS A 10 -25.35 -3.88 -11.62
CA HIS A 10 -25.85 -5.15 -12.15
C HIS A 10 -25.01 -6.34 -11.68
N ILE A 11 -23.68 -6.22 -11.74
CA ILE A 11 -22.75 -7.27 -11.29
C ILE A 11 -22.92 -7.50 -9.78
N PHE A 12 -22.91 -6.46 -8.95
CA PHE A 12 -23.09 -6.62 -7.51
C PHE A 12 -24.44 -7.21 -7.12
N ASN A 13 -25.51 -6.91 -7.86
CA ASN A 13 -26.81 -7.56 -7.68
C ASN A 13 -26.78 -9.05 -8.06
N ALA A 14 -25.98 -9.46 -9.03
CA ALA A 14 -25.76 -10.87 -9.34
C ALA A 14 -24.98 -11.56 -8.21
N LEU A 15 -23.91 -10.94 -7.68
CA LEU A 15 -23.16 -11.47 -6.53
C LEU A 15 -24.07 -11.64 -5.30
N ARG A 16 -24.86 -10.60 -4.97
CA ARG A 16 -25.83 -10.63 -3.88
C ARG A 16 -26.78 -11.82 -3.99
N ARG A 17 -27.33 -12.06 -5.18
CA ARG A 17 -28.23 -13.21 -5.43
C ARG A 17 -27.53 -14.55 -5.28
N SER A 18 -26.29 -14.67 -5.76
CA SER A 18 -25.48 -15.89 -5.58
C SER A 18 -25.27 -16.20 -4.09
N ILE A 19 -24.93 -15.18 -3.29
CA ILE A 19 -24.67 -15.35 -1.85
C ILE A 19 -25.98 -15.69 -1.12
N MET A 20 -27.07 -14.99 -1.42
CA MET A 20 -28.39 -15.27 -0.83
C MET A 20 -28.93 -16.66 -1.20
N GLY A 21 -28.51 -17.22 -2.35
CA GLY A 21 -28.90 -18.57 -2.75
C GLY A 21 -28.33 -19.67 -1.85
N GLU A 22 -27.22 -19.40 -1.15
CA GLU A 22 -26.59 -20.35 -0.21
C GLU A 22 -26.82 -19.94 1.24
N PHE A 23 -26.77 -18.63 1.53
CA PHE A 23 -27.02 -18.07 2.85
C PHE A 23 -28.37 -17.32 2.85
N GLU A 24 -29.48 -18.08 2.89
CA GLU A 24 -30.85 -17.54 2.72
C GLU A 24 -31.20 -16.39 3.69
N ASP A 25 -30.64 -16.42 4.90
CA ASP A 25 -30.88 -15.40 5.93
C ASP A 25 -29.94 -14.19 5.82
N LEU A 26 -28.93 -14.21 4.95
CA LEU A 26 -27.92 -13.15 4.81
C LEU A 26 -28.17 -12.30 3.55
N ASN A 27 -28.53 -11.05 3.77
CA ASN A 27 -28.67 -10.06 2.71
C ASN A 27 -27.45 -9.10 2.69
N ILE A 28 -26.63 -9.16 1.64
CA ILE A 28 -25.49 -8.25 1.47
C ILE A 28 -25.87 -7.10 0.53
N THR A 29 -25.64 -5.87 0.97
CA THR A 29 -25.78 -4.66 0.17
C THR A 29 -24.40 -4.12 -0.21
N PHE A 30 -24.11 -4.05 -1.50
CA PHE A 30 -22.92 -3.39 -2.03
C PHE A 30 -23.23 -1.92 -2.34
N ILE A 31 -22.40 -1.01 -1.85
CA ILE A 31 -22.58 0.44 -1.96
C ILE A 31 -21.35 1.01 -2.70
N PRO A 32 -21.42 1.15 -4.04
CA PRO A 32 -20.33 1.79 -4.78
C PRO A 32 -20.28 3.29 -4.45
N TYR A 33 -19.08 3.84 -4.32
CA TYR A 33 -18.84 5.26 -4.09
C TYR A 33 -17.59 5.75 -4.83
N ALA A 34 -17.60 7.02 -5.23
CA ALA A 34 -16.43 7.72 -5.73
C ALA A 34 -15.66 8.39 -4.59
N ASP A 35 -14.39 8.74 -4.81
CA ASP A 35 -13.58 9.42 -3.79
C ASP A 35 -14.23 10.70 -3.29
N GLY A 36 -14.30 10.84 -1.96
CA GLY A 36 -14.97 11.95 -1.28
C GLY A 36 -16.50 11.89 -1.28
N ASP A 37 -17.13 10.88 -1.89
CA ASP A 37 -18.59 10.77 -2.05
C ASP A 37 -19.22 9.62 -1.23
N ILE A 38 -18.47 9.07 -0.26
CA ILE A 38 -18.92 7.94 0.56
C ILE A 38 -20.19 8.27 1.36
N GLU A 39 -20.31 9.50 1.87
CA GLU A 39 -21.49 9.94 2.62
C GLU A 39 -22.73 10.03 1.73
N ALA A 40 -22.62 10.59 0.53
CA ALA A 40 -23.75 10.70 -0.39
C ALA A 40 -24.20 9.33 -0.90
N ALA A 41 -23.24 8.45 -1.23
CA ALA A 41 -23.52 7.06 -1.61
C ALA A 41 -24.25 6.31 -0.48
N PHE A 42 -23.83 6.52 0.78
CA PHE A 42 -24.52 5.94 1.93
C PHE A 42 -25.93 6.51 2.10
N GLU A 43 -26.10 7.83 2.03
CA GLU A 43 -27.41 8.50 2.12
C GLU A 43 -28.39 7.99 1.05
N ALA A 44 -27.93 7.80 -0.19
CA ALA A 44 -28.74 7.24 -1.28
C ALA A 44 -29.26 5.82 -0.98
N LYS A 45 -28.50 5.03 -0.21
CA LYS A 45 -28.88 3.66 0.18
C LYS A 45 -29.59 3.57 1.53
N LYS A 46 -29.65 4.63 2.35
CA LYS A 46 -30.26 4.58 3.69
C LYS A 46 -31.70 4.09 3.69
N ARG A 47 -32.53 4.51 2.73
CA ARG A 47 -33.93 4.09 2.65
C ARG A 47 -34.04 2.58 2.43
N GLU A 48 -33.33 2.05 1.43
CA GLU A 48 -33.28 0.61 1.13
C GLU A 48 -32.81 -0.19 2.36
N LEU A 49 -31.75 0.26 3.03
CA LEU A 49 -31.23 -0.41 4.22
C LEU A 49 -32.23 -0.44 5.38
N ARG A 50 -33.03 0.62 5.59
CA ARG A 50 -34.06 0.70 6.67
C ARG A 50 -35.22 -0.26 6.46
N GLU A 51 -35.53 -0.62 5.22
CA GLU A 51 -36.64 -1.54 4.92
C GLU A 51 -36.37 -2.97 5.41
N HIS A 52 -35.10 -3.32 5.65
CA HIS A 52 -34.73 -4.61 6.23
C HIS A 52 -35.05 -4.66 7.75
N PRO A 53 -35.51 -5.80 8.31
CA PRO A 53 -35.83 -5.92 9.74
C PRO A 53 -34.66 -5.58 10.70
N ALA A 54 -33.42 -5.79 10.26
CA ALA A 54 -32.19 -5.43 10.99
C ALA A 54 -31.59 -4.08 10.55
N GLY A 55 -32.27 -3.33 9.69
CA GLY A 55 -31.77 -2.12 9.01
C GLY A 55 -31.37 -1.00 9.94
N THR A 56 -32.22 -0.64 10.90
CA THR A 56 -31.92 0.43 11.88
C THR A 56 -30.65 0.12 12.70
N LYS A 57 -30.46 -1.15 13.10
CA LYS A 57 -29.26 -1.60 13.82
C LYS A 57 -28.01 -1.54 12.93
N LEU A 58 -28.15 -1.85 11.64
CA LEU A 58 -27.07 -1.72 10.67
C LEU A 58 -26.65 -0.26 10.48
N LEU A 59 -27.60 0.65 10.24
CA LEU A 59 -27.33 2.07 10.00
C LEU A 59 -26.53 2.70 11.15
N TYR A 60 -26.94 2.43 12.39
CA TYR A 60 -26.21 2.92 13.57
C TYR A 60 -24.74 2.44 13.61
N ARG A 61 -24.47 1.20 13.16
CA ARG A 61 -23.10 0.65 13.09
C ARG A 61 -22.28 1.29 11.96
N ILE A 62 -22.89 1.53 10.81
CA ILE A 62 -22.22 2.15 9.65
C ILE A 62 -21.86 3.61 9.97
N GLU A 63 -22.79 4.41 10.51
CA GLU A 63 -22.57 5.81 10.85
C GLU A 63 -21.38 5.99 11.81
N LYS A 64 -21.21 5.08 12.77
CA LYS A 64 -20.05 5.09 13.66
C LYS A 64 -18.71 4.87 12.92
N LYS A 65 -18.72 4.05 11.87
CA LYS A 65 -17.51 3.63 11.13
C LYS A 65 -17.12 4.62 10.02
N LEU A 66 -18.08 5.30 9.40
CA LEU A 66 -17.83 6.29 8.34
C LEU A 66 -17.05 7.52 8.81
N SER A 67 -16.98 7.78 10.11
CA SER A 67 -16.14 8.85 10.68
C SER A 67 -14.62 8.70 10.42
N THR A 68 -14.19 7.61 9.80
CA THR A 68 -12.78 7.30 9.52
C THR A 68 -12.36 7.46 8.06
N ASP A 69 -13.25 7.93 7.17
CA ASP A 69 -13.06 8.16 5.73
C ASP A 69 -12.13 7.11 5.03
N PRO A 70 -12.60 5.87 4.90
CA PRO A 70 -11.81 4.79 4.32
C PRO A 70 -11.56 5.00 2.82
N GLN A 71 -10.29 4.96 2.43
CA GLN A 71 -9.87 5.14 1.03
C GLN A 71 -10.02 3.89 0.15
N ASN A 72 -10.27 2.71 0.73
CA ASN A 72 -10.42 1.46 -0.04
C ASN A 72 -11.78 0.82 0.26
N SER A 73 -12.22 -0.06 -0.63
CA SER A 73 -13.37 -0.94 -0.45
C SER A 73 -13.25 -1.75 0.84
N PHE A 74 -14.35 -1.90 1.56
CA PHE A 74 -14.34 -2.54 2.88
C PHE A 74 -15.71 -3.09 3.26
N PHE A 75 -15.71 -4.11 4.11
CA PHE A 75 -16.89 -4.52 4.85
C PHE A 75 -17.19 -3.51 5.97
N ALA A 76 -18.34 -2.86 5.92
CA ALA A 76 -18.69 -1.85 6.92
C ALA A 76 -19.22 -2.50 8.21
N ALA A 77 -20.34 -3.20 8.11
CA ALA A 77 -21.00 -3.79 9.27
C ALA A 77 -21.99 -4.88 8.86
N LEU A 78 -22.35 -5.69 9.86
CA LEU A 78 -23.43 -6.67 9.80
C LEU A 78 -24.39 -6.42 10.98
N ALA A 79 -25.68 -6.71 10.79
CA ALA A 79 -26.69 -6.66 11.84
C ALA A 79 -27.72 -7.78 11.66
N ASP A 80 -28.15 -8.37 12.78
CA ASP A 80 -29.15 -9.43 12.84
C ASP A 80 -30.46 -8.96 13.51
N HIS A 81 -31.56 -9.58 13.09
CA HIS A 81 -32.88 -9.47 13.71
C HIS A 81 -33.48 -10.86 13.87
N LYS A 82 -34.01 -11.16 15.06
CA LYS A 82 -34.69 -12.40 15.39
C LYS A 82 -36.14 -12.07 15.70
N SER A 83 -37.07 -12.62 14.93
CA SER A 83 -38.51 -12.47 15.16
C SER A 83 -39.15 -13.82 15.42
N SER A 84 -40.12 -13.87 16.34
CA SER A 84 -41.02 -15.01 16.50
C SER A 84 -42.33 -14.72 15.79
N LYS A 85 -42.79 -15.62 14.91
CA LYS A 85 -44.16 -15.56 14.41
C LYS A 85 -45.13 -16.16 15.44
N ALA A 86 -46.42 -15.86 15.27
CA ALA A 86 -47.51 -16.25 16.18
C ALA A 86 -47.41 -17.74 16.60
N LEU A 87 -47.60 -17.99 17.90
CA LEU A 87 -47.40 -19.26 18.63
C LEU A 87 -45.95 -19.68 18.92
N GLY A 88 -44.91 -18.93 18.49
CA GLY A 88 -43.53 -19.16 18.93
C GLY A 88 -42.84 -20.39 18.33
N ILE A 89 -43.49 -21.07 17.38
CA ILE A 89 -43.01 -22.33 16.78
C ILE A 89 -41.98 -22.06 15.65
N LEU A 90 -42.04 -20.90 14.99
CA LEU A 90 -41.11 -20.51 13.92
C LEU A 90 -40.38 -19.21 14.28
N LYS A 91 -39.08 -19.34 14.53
CA LYS A 91 -38.15 -18.20 14.66
C LYS A 91 -37.60 -17.88 13.28
N LYS A 92 -37.83 -16.65 12.80
CA LYS A 92 -37.18 -16.15 11.59
C LYS A 92 -35.95 -15.36 12.00
N HIS A 93 -34.79 -15.79 11.52
CA HIS A 93 -33.55 -15.04 11.60
C HIS A 93 -33.41 -14.24 10.30
N SER A 94 -32.97 -12.99 10.37
CA SER A 94 -32.71 -12.19 9.17
C SER A 94 -31.52 -11.30 9.44
N VAL A 95 -30.52 -11.37 8.57
CA VAL A 95 -29.23 -10.73 8.72
C VAL A 95 -28.99 -9.84 7.51
N ILE A 96 -28.49 -8.64 7.75
CA ILE A 96 -28.08 -7.71 6.69
C ILE A 96 -26.63 -7.28 6.91
N ALA A 97 -25.88 -7.16 5.82
CA ALA A 97 -24.53 -6.64 5.79
C ALA A 97 -24.40 -5.53 4.74
N ALA A 98 -23.47 -4.61 4.97
CA ALA A 98 -23.10 -3.57 4.01
C ALA A 98 -21.61 -3.63 3.69
N CYS A 99 -21.29 -3.63 2.40
CA CYS A 99 -19.94 -3.55 1.86
C CYS A 99 -19.85 -2.29 0.99
N PHE A 100 -18.87 -1.45 1.24
CA PHE A 100 -18.61 -0.24 0.46
C PHE A 100 -17.54 -0.52 -0.57
N ILE A 101 -17.77 -0.09 -1.81
CA ILE A 101 -16.89 -0.36 -2.95
C ILE A 101 -16.37 0.96 -3.49
N ASN A 102 -15.06 1.22 -3.34
CA ASN A 102 -14.43 2.38 -3.95
C ASN A 102 -14.29 2.14 -5.46
N GLN A 103 -14.78 3.07 -6.28
CA GLN A 103 -14.63 3.02 -7.73
C GLN A 103 -13.16 2.97 -8.18
N HIS A 104 -12.23 3.64 -7.47
CA HIS A 104 -10.81 3.55 -7.80
C HIS A 104 -10.21 2.16 -7.60
N ASP A 105 -10.80 1.31 -6.74
CA ASP A 105 -10.38 -0.08 -6.66
C ASP A 105 -10.75 -0.84 -7.94
N LEU A 106 -11.86 -0.49 -8.58
CA LEU A 106 -12.37 -1.14 -9.78
C LEU A 106 -11.59 -0.74 -11.04
N GLU A 107 -11.26 0.54 -11.17
CA GLU A 107 -10.55 1.13 -12.32
C GLU A 107 -9.15 0.54 -12.56
N ARG A 108 -8.61 -0.16 -11.56
CA ARG A 108 -7.28 -0.80 -11.66
C ARG A 108 -7.28 -1.98 -12.61
N PHE A 109 -8.40 -2.67 -12.75
CA PHE A 109 -8.47 -3.86 -13.58
C PHE A 109 -8.87 -3.49 -15.01
N GLU A 110 -8.25 -4.14 -16.00
CA GLU A 110 -8.62 -3.96 -17.40
C GLU A 110 -10.07 -4.38 -17.68
N ASP A 111 -10.55 -5.40 -16.97
CA ASP A 111 -11.91 -5.90 -17.06
C ASP A 111 -12.73 -5.55 -15.80
N LEU A 112 -13.72 -4.68 -15.98
CA LEU A 112 -14.62 -4.22 -14.91
C LEU A 112 -15.36 -5.39 -14.24
N ASN A 113 -15.71 -6.44 -15.00
CA ASN A 113 -16.41 -7.59 -14.46
C ASN A 113 -15.54 -8.40 -13.49
N THR A 114 -14.29 -8.67 -13.87
CA THR A 114 -13.26 -9.27 -13.01
C THR A 114 -13.04 -8.41 -11.76
N ALA A 115 -12.94 -7.08 -11.92
CA ALA A 115 -12.79 -6.14 -10.82
C ALA A 115 -13.91 -6.24 -9.79
N CYS A 116 -15.16 -6.13 -10.27
CA CYS A 116 -16.35 -6.17 -9.43
C CYS A 116 -16.49 -7.50 -8.72
N LYS A 117 -16.23 -8.62 -9.40
CA LYS A 117 -16.27 -9.96 -8.79
C LYS A 117 -15.19 -10.12 -7.73
N PHE A 118 -13.95 -9.78 -8.04
CA PHE A 118 -12.84 -9.93 -7.12
C PHE A 118 -13.04 -9.10 -5.84
N ILE A 119 -13.34 -7.81 -5.99
CA ILE A 119 -13.54 -6.90 -4.84
C ILE A 119 -14.85 -7.23 -4.12
N GLY A 120 -15.92 -7.55 -4.85
CA GLY A 120 -17.21 -7.93 -4.29
C GLY A 120 -17.15 -9.19 -3.44
N TYR A 121 -16.55 -10.27 -3.96
CA TYR A 121 -16.36 -11.49 -3.16
C TYR A 121 -15.36 -11.29 -2.03
N SER A 122 -14.29 -10.52 -2.23
CA SER A 122 -13.31 -10.25 -1.18
C SER A 122 -13.90 -9.50 0.00
N THR A 123 -14.77 -8.52 -0.25
CA THR A 123 -15.48 -7.80 0.83
C THR A 123 -16.64 -8.62 1.41
N ALA A 124 -17.29 -9.46 0.60
CA ALA A 124 -18.34 -10.36 1.06
C ALA A 124 -17.82 -11.47 1.99
N PHE A 125 -16.55 -11.88 1.85
CA PHE A 125 -15.92 -12.83 2.76
C PHE A 125 -16.07 -12.43 4.23
N GLU A 126 -15.81 -11.16 4.58
CA GLU A 126 -15.95 -10.68 5.96
C GLU A 126 -17.41 -10.71 6.44
N ALA A 127 -18.36 -10.40 5.57
CA ALA A 127 -19.78 -10.48 5.87
C ALA A 127 -20.22 -11.94 6.14
N ILE A 128 -19.75 -12.88 5.31
CA ILE A 128 -20.00 -14.32 5.48
C ILE A 128 -19.33 -14.83 6.76
N HIS A 129 -18.07 -14.47 7.00
CA HIS A 129 -17.34 -14.81 8.22
C HIS A 129 -18.09 -14.32 9.47
N ALA A 130 -18.53 -13.06 9.48
CA ALA A 130 -19.31 -12.50 10.59
C ALA A 130 -20.68 -13.19 10.75
N TYR A 131 -21.34 -13.57 9.65
CA TYR A 131 -22.59 -14.32 9.67
C TYR A 131 -22.42 -15.72 10.26
N LEU A 132 -21.42 -16.47 9.82
CA LEU A 132 -21.11 -17.81 10.33
C LEU A 132 -20.79 -17.77 11.84
N GLY A 133 -20.09 -16.73 12.30
CA GLY A 133 -19.85 -16.49 13.72
C GLY A 133 -21.12 -16.24 14.56
N LEU A 134 -22.22 -15.77 13.95
CA LEU A 134 -23.52 -15.65 14.64
C LEU A 134 -24.25 -17.00 14.72
N LEU A 135 -24.07 -17.87 13.73
CA LEU A 135 -24.68 -19.22 13.72
C LEU A 135 -23.94 -20.17 14.65
N HIS A 136 -22.62 -20.06 14.70
CA HIS A 136 -21.72 -20.87 15.50
C HIS A 136 -20.95 -19.98 16.47
N PRO A 137 -21.62 -19.38 17.47
CA PRO A 137 -20.92 -18.60 18.48
C PRO A 137 -19.87 -19.52 19.12
N PRO A 138 -18.63 -19.03 19.35
CA PRO A 138 -17.58 -19.86 19.89
C PRO A 138 -18.08 -20.50 21.18
N GLY A 139 -18.17 -21.83 21.18
CA GLY A 139 -18.41 -22.59 22.40
C GLY A 139 -17.32 -22.26 23.42
N ASN A 140 -17.54 -22.59 24.69
CA ASN A 140 -16.52 -22.52 25.74
C ASN A 140 -15.32 -23.49 25.50
N GLU A 141 -14.96 -23.74 24.25
CA GLU A 141 -13.70 -24.38 23.91
C GLU A 141 -12.58 -23.45 24.36
N LYS A 142 -11.72 -24.02 25.21
CA LYS A 142 -10.52 -23.38 25.72
C LYS A 142 -9.78 -22.81 24.51
N GLN A 143 -9.90 -21.50 24.31
CA GLN A 143 -9.10 -20.77 23.34
C GLN A 143 -7.65 -21.21 23.60
N GLN A 144 -7.10 -22.01 22.69
CA GLN A 144 -5.66 -22.17 22.63
C GLN A 144 -5.12 -20.75 22.66
N LYS A 145 -4.18 -20.47 23.57
CA LYS A 145 -3.53 -19.16 23.70
C LYS A 145 -2.93 -18.79 22.34
N LYS A 146 -3.74 -18.19 21.47
CA LYS A 146 -3.28 -17.51 20.28
C LYS A 146 -2.47 -16.35 20.82
N THR A 147 -1.17 -16.34 20.51
CA THR A 147 -0.34 -15.18 20.74
C THR A 147 -1.10 -13.97 20.17
N PRO A 148 -1.28 -12.89 20.94
CA PRO A 148 -2.05 -11.75 20.44
C PRO A 148 -1.44 -11.24 19.14
N SER A 149 -2.20 -11.36 18.06
CA SER A 149 -1.86 -10.83 16.74
C SER A 149 -1.91 -9.31 16.78
N SER A 150 -1.01 -8.65 16.07
CA SER A 150 -1.07 -7.19 15.96
C SER A 150 -2.29 -6.78 15.12
N PRO A 151 -3.00 -5.67 15.42
CA PRO A 151 -4.17 -5.25 14.64
C PRO A 151 -3.91 -5.11 13.14
N ALA A 152 -2.69 -4.69 12.76
CA ALA A 152 -2.28 -4.58 11.37
C ALA A 152 -2.10 -5.95 10.69
N SER A 153 -1.48 -6.92 11.39
CA SER A 153 -1.35 -8.30 10.90
C SER A 153 -2.71 -8.97 10.75
N GLU A 154 -3.63 -8.73 11.68
CA GLU A 154 -4.98 -9.28 11.60
C GLU A 154 -5.76 -8.71 10.41
N SER A 155 -5.71 -7.39 10.20
CA SER A 155 -6.32 -6.75 9.03
C SER A 155 -5.78 -7.32 7.72
N LEU A 156 -4.46 -7.52 7.62
CA LEU A 156 -3.82 -8.15 6.46
C LEU A 156 -4.25 -9.59 6.25
N ARG A 157 -4.34 -10.36 7.32
CA ARG A 157 -4.82 -11.75 7.28
C ARG A 157 -6.26 -11.80 6.78
N THR A 158 -7.12 -10.92 7.25
CA THR A 158 -8.50 -10.81 6.77
C THR A 158 -8.54 -10.47 5.28
N HIS A 159 -7.73 -9.52 4.81
CA HIS A 159 -7.62 -9.23 3.38
C HIS A 159 -7.13 -10.44 2.58
N LEU A 160 -6.10 -11.15 3.06
CA LEU A 160 -5.60 -12.37 2.42
C LEU A 160 -6.71 -13.41 2.23
N LYS A 161 -7.49 -13.65 3.30
CA LYS A 161 -8.61 -14.59 3.27
C LYS A 161 -9.68 -14.16 2.28
N GLY A 162 -10.07 -12.88 2.30
CA GLY A 162 -11.04 -12.33 1.34
C GLY A 162 -10.57 -12.46 -0.10
N GLN A 163 -9.30 -12.16 -0.38
CA GLN A 163 -8.73 -12.27 -1.71
C GLN A 163 -8.65 -13.73 -2.17
N ALA A 164 -8.19 -14.66 -1.31
CA ALA A 164 -8.15 -16.09 -1.61
C ALA A 164 -9.57 -16.62 -1.89
N PHE A 165 -10.54 -16.26 -1.05
CA PHE A 165 -11.95 -16.60 -1.23
C PHE A 165 -12.49 -16.14 -2.59
N ALA A 166 -12.25 -14.87 -2.94
CA ALA A 166 -12.69 -14.31 -4.21
C ALA A 166 -12.12 -15.06 -5.42
N VAL A 167 -10.81 -15.29 -5.43
CA VAL A 167 -10.16 -15.99 -6.54
C VAL A 167 -10.66 -17.43 -6.68
N MET A 168 -10.79 -18.16 -5.58
CA MET A 168 -11.26 -19.55 -5.62
C MET A 168 -12.70 -19.67 -6.13
N ILE A 169 -13.59 -18.72 -5.78
CA ILE A 169 -14.96 -18.67 -6.33
C ILE A 169 -14.95 -18.36 -7.82
N MET A 170 -14.13 -17.40 -8.25
CA MET A 170 -14.06 -17.05 -9.67
C MET A 170 -13.53 -18.22 -10.51
N GLU A 171 -12.49 -18.91 -10.04
CA GLU A 171 -11.97 -20.13 -10.68
C GLU A 171 -13.04 -21.25 -10.71
N SER A 172 -13.78 -21.47 -9.61
CA SER A 172 -14.83 -22.51 -9.57
C SER A 172 -16.04 -22.16 -10.44
N SER A 173 -16.28 -20.87 -10.69
CA SER A 173 -17.32 -20.37 -11.60
C SER A 173 -16.92 -20.43 -13.08
N GLY A 174 -15.74 -20.97 -13.40
CA GLY A 174 -15.27 -21.19 -14.77
C GLY A 174 -14.34 -20.09 -15.32
N GLU A 175 -14.01 -19.07 -14.52
CA GLU A 175 -13.07 -18.00 -14.90
C GLU A 175 -11.63 -18.47 -14.73
N LYS A 176 -11.22 -19.44 -15.56
CA LYS A 176 -9.93 -20.12 -15.46
C LYS A 176 -8.76 -19.15 -15.63
N GLY A 177 -7.78 -19.23 -14.73
CA GLY A 177 -6.57 -18.40 -14.80
C GLY A 177 -6.74 -17.01 -14.18
N THR A 178 -7.86 -16.76 -13.51
CA THR A 178 -8.09 -15.58 -12.67
C THR A 178 -6.97 -15.42 -11.65
N LEU A 179 -6.57 -16.50 -10.97
CA LEU A 179 -5.49 -16.43 -9.97
C LEU A 179 -4.21 -15.86 -10.57
N ARG A 180 -3.74 -16.44 -11.69
CA ARG A 180 -2.50 -16.00 -12.33
C ARG A 180 -2.57 -14.56 -12.80
N THR A 181 -3.71 -14.14 -13.36
CA THR A 181 -3.92 -12.78 -13.86
C THR A 181 -3.88 -11.76 -12.72
N LEU A 182 -4.58 -12.03 -11.62
CA LEU A 182 -4.61 -11.17 -10.44
C LEU A 182 -3.25 -11.12 -9.73
N LEU A 183 -2.59 -12.26 -9.56
CA LEU A 183 -1.25 -12.32 -8.97
C LEU A 183 -0.26 -11.49 -9.77
N LYS A 184 -0.27 -11.62 -11.10
CA LYS A 184 0.59 -10.81 -11.97
C LYS A 184 0.33 -9.32 -11.75
N ALA A 185 -0.93 -8.87 -11.81
CA ALA A 185 -1.28 -7.47 -11.60
C ALA A 185 -0.83 -6.95 -10.20
N LEU A 186 -1.07 -7.71 -9.14
CA LEU A 186 -0.66 -7.33 -7.78
C LEU A 186 0.86 -7.26 -7.63
N CYS A 187 1.61 -8.17 -8.26
CA CYS A 187 3.07 -8.11 -8.33
C CYS A 187 3.58 -6.91 -9.14
N GLU A 188 2.90 -6.56 -10.25
CA GLU A 188 3.19 -5.34 -11.03
C GLU A 188 3.02 -4.11 -10.16
N TYR A 189 1.85 -3.93 -9.53
CA TYR A 189 1.59 -2.77 -8.67
C TYR A 189 2.51 -2.66 -7.46
N SER A 190 3.06 -3.78 -7.00
CA SER A 190 4.05 -3.78 -5.91
C SER A 190 5.38 -3.17 -6.34
N THR A 191 5.70 -3.23 -7.64
CA THR A 191 7.00 -2.84 -8.22
C THR A 191 6.91 -1.65 -9.18
N THR A 192 5.73 -1.12 -9.45
CA THR A 192 5.50 0.09 -10.25
C THR A 192 4.88 1.22 -9.42
N PRO A 193 5.14 2.49 -9.77
CA PRO A 193 4.39 3.60 -9.20
C PRO A 193 2.90 3.41 -9.49
N SER A 194 2.10 3.31 -8.43
CA SER A 194 0.66 3.09 -8.53
C SER A 194 -0.05 4.15 -7.69
N LEU A 195 -0.85 4.99 -8.35
CA LEU A 195 -1.68 5.97 -7.67
C LEU A 195 -2.80 5.27 -6.91
N TYR A 196 -3.12 5.77 -5.71
CA TYR A 196 -4.22 5.31 -4.88
C TYR A 196 -4.20 3.82 -4.53
N PHE A 197 -3.09 3.11 -4.78
CA PHE A 197 -2.97 1.68 -4.48
C PHE A 197 -1.98 1.44 -3.34
N GLU A 198 -2.33 0.52 -2.47
CA GLU A 198 -1.53 0.12 -1.32
C GLU A 198 -1.15 -1.37 -1.44
N PRO A 199 -0.08 -1.71 -2.19
CA PRO A 199 0.36 -3.10 -2.34
C PRO A 199 0.66 -3.75 -0.98
N GLU A 200 1.11 -2.97 -0.02
CA GLU A 200 1.36 -3.39 1.37
C GLU A 200 0.11 -3.92 2.09
N LYS A 201 -1.11 -3.61 1.63
CA LYS A 201 -2.38 -4.11 2.19
C LYS A 201 -2.96 -5.32 1.43
N ASN A 202 -2.27 -5.78 0.38
CA ASN A 202 -2.75 -6.81 -0.55
C ASN A 202 -1.78 -8.00 -0.60
N PRO A 203 -1.81 -8.89 0.40
CA PRO A 203 -0.83 -9.97 0.57
C PRO A 203 -1.12 -11.21 -0.29
N LEU A 204 -2.10 -11.19 -1.21
CA LEU A 204 -2.43 -12.34 -2.07
C LEU A 204 -1.21 -12.98 -2.75
N PRO A 205 -0.19 -12.23 -3.25
CA PRO A 205 1.00 -12.83 -3.83
C PRO A 205 1.73 -13.82 -2.93
N LEU A 206 1.70 -13.61 -1.61
CA LEU A 206 2.32 -14.51 -0.64
C LEU A 206 1.70 -15.91 -0.66
N ALA A 207 0.40 -15.98 -0.98
CA ALA A 207 -0.38 -17.21 -0.92
C ALA A 207 -0.60 -17.88 -2.27
N ALA A 208 0.08 -17.45 -3.34
CA ALA A 208 -0.08 -18.01 -4.68
C ALA A 208 -0.02 -19.55 -4.69
N ASP A 209 1.04 -20.12 -4.11
CA ASP A 209 1.23 -21.57 -4.04
C ASP A 209 0.24 -22.24 -3.08
N GLY A 210 -0.01 -21.62 -1.93
CA GLY A 210 -0.96 -22.13 -0.95
C GLY A 210 -2.38 -22.23 -1.51
N ILE A 211 -2.82 -21.20 -2.25
CA ILE A 211 -4.10 -21.18 -2.95
C ILE A 211 -4.12 -22.28 -4.01
N ASN A 212 -3.07 -22.42 -4.83
CA ASN A 212 -3.03 -23.45 -5.86
C ASN A 212 -3.14 -24.88 -5.27
N VAL A 213 -2.41 -25.16 -4.19
CA VAL A 213 -2.43 -26.47 -3.51
C VAL A 213 -3.80 -26.71 -2.89
N VAL A 214 -4.25 -25.81 -2.02
CA VAL A 214 -5.53 -25.95 -1.30
C VAL A 214 -6.71 -26.01 -2.27
N TYR A 215 -6.72 -25.16 -3.29
CA TYR A 215 -7.77 -25.17 -4.32
C TYR A 215 -7.76 -26.48 -5.11
N LYS A 216 -6.59 -26.98 -5.51
CA LYS A 216 -6.51 -28.24 -6.26
C LYS A 216 -6.95 -29.44 -5.42
N ASP A 217 -6.58 -29.47 -4.15
CA ASP A 217 -6.81 -30.63 -3.28
C ASP A 217 -8.26 -30.67 -2.74
N LEU A 218 -8.85 -29.51 -2.40
CA LEU A 218 -10.13 -29.47 -1.69
C LEU A 218 -11.34 -29.07 -2.54
N LYS A 219 -11.17 -28.54 -3.76
CA LYS A 219 -12.31 -28.04 -4.56
C LYS A 219 -13.37 -29.10 -4.87
N ASP A 220 -12.98 -30.36 -5.01
CA ASP A 220 -13.86 -31.48 -5.36
C ASP A 220 -14.35 -32.24 -4.11
N GLU A 221 -13.83 -31.90 -2.92
CA GLU A 221 -14.12 -32.54 -1.64
C GLU A 221 -15.16 -31.76 -0.81
N ILE A 222 -16.21 -31.26 -1.45
CA ILE A 222 -17.26 -30.48 -0.76
C ILE A 222 -18.01 -31.40 0.22
N PRO A 223 -18.01 -31.11 1.54
CA PRO A 223 -18.70 -31.92 2.51
C PRO A 223 -20.22 -32.01 2.25
N PRO A 224 -20.87 -33.14 2.56
CA PRO A 224 -22.32 -33.25 2.44
C PRO A 224 -23.01 -32.18 3.30
N LYS A 225 -23.90 -31.38 2.68
CA LYS A 225 -24.66 -30.26 3.27
C LYS A 225 -23.94 -28.91 3.35
N THR A 226 -22.68 -28.82 2.94
CA THR A 226 -21.96 -27.55 2.81
C THR A 226 -22.10 -27.05 1.37
N GLY A 227 -22.45 -25.78 1.19
CA GLY A 227 -22.52 -25.19 -0.13
C GLY A 227 -21.13 -24.74 -0.66
N PRO A 228 -21.01 -24.40 -1.95
CA PRO A 228 -19.74 -23.99 -2.54
C PRO A 228 -19.09 -22.75 -1.89
N LEU A 229 -19.89 -21.74 -1.48
CA LEU A 229 -19.37 -20.52 -0.86
C LEU A 229 -18.89 -20.80 0.56
N GLU A 230 -19.63 -21.55 1.36
CA GLU A 230 -19.24 -21.95 2.71
C GLU A 230 -17.98 -22.82 2.68
N HIS A 231 -17.90 -23.77 1.75
CA HIS A 231 -16.68 -24.57 1.56
C HIS A 231 -15.47 -23.71 1.18
N THR A 232 -15.66 -22.77 0.24
CA THR A 232 -14.58 -21.86 -0.17
C THR A 232 -14.17 -20.91 0.95
N HIS A 233 -15.11 -20.52 1.82
CA HIS A 233 -14.82 -19.75 3.03
C HIS A 233 -13.88 -20.52 3.98
N TYR A 234 -14.16 -21.81 4.23
CA TYR A 234 -13.26 -22.65 5.03
C TYR A 234 -11.86 -22.81 4.41
N MET A 235 -11.78 -23.03 3.09
CA MET A 235 -10.50 -23.09 2.38
C MET A 235 -9.70 -21.79 2.53
N ALA A 236 -10.37 -20.65 2.43
CA ALA A 236 -9.74 -19.33 2.60
C ALA A 236 -9.27 -19.11 4.05
N GLU A 237 -10.05 -19.56 5.04
CA GLU A 237 -9.66 -19.55 6.45
C GLU A 237 -8.36 -20.35 6.67
N GLU A 238 -8.27 -21.57 6.14
CA GLU A 238 -7.08 -22.42 6.25
C GLU A 238 -5.86 -21.72 5.64
N ILE A 239 -5.97 -21.22 4.40
CA ILE A 239 -4.90 -20.45 3.74
C ILE A 239 -4.49 -19.25 4.59
N GLY A 240 -5.44 -18.46 5.08
CA GLY A 240 -5.15 -17.29 5.90
C GLY A 240 -4.47 -17.65 7.22
N ASN A 241 -4.74 -18.83 7.78
CA ASN A 241 -4.17 -19.29 9.05
C ASN A 241 -2.77 -19.88 8.90
N THR A 242 -2.31 -20.24 7.69
CA THR A 242 -0.94 -20.75 7.47
C THR A 242 0.13 -19.65 7.56
N TYR A 243 -0.21 -18.38 7.33
CA TYR A 243 0.78 -17.28 7.31
C TYR A 243 0.93 -16.63 8.68
N ASP A 244 2.10 -16.70 9.29
CA ASP A 244 2.31 -16.04 10.57
C ASP A 244 2.39 -14.50 10.47
N ASP A 245 2.31 -13.83 11.62
CA ASP A 245 2.40 -12.38 11.71
C ASP A 245 3.73 -11.82 11.19
N ILE A 246 4.81 -12.60 11.28
CA ILE A 246 6.13 -12.21 10.78
C ILE A 246 6.07 -12.11 9.26
N SER A 247 5.54 -13.12 8.59
CA SER A 247 5.43 -13.19 7.13
C SER A 247 4.62 -12.01 6.59
N LEU A 248 3.47 -11.70 7.21
CA LEU A 248 2.63 -10.57 6.82
C LEU A 248 3.31 -9.21 7.04
N ARG A 249 4.06 -9.03 8.14
CA ARG A 249 4.83 -7.80 8.37
C ARG A 249 6.01 -7.65 7.41
N GLN A 250 6.65 -8.75 7.01
CA GLN A 250 7.72 -8.70 6.01
C GLN A 250 7.18 -8.36 4.63
N TRP A 251 5.93 -8.74 4.30
CA TRP A 251 5.28 -8.30 3.05
C TRP A 251 5.12 -6.79 3.01
N ILE A 252 4.62 -6.19 4.09
CA ILE A 252 4.55 -4.74 4.21
C ILE A 252 5.92 -4.09 3.96
N ARG A 253 6.99 -4.63 4.57
CA ARG A 253 8.36 -4.13 4.38
C ARG A 253 8.84 -4.25 2.94
N PHE A 254 8.55 -5.38 2.29
CA PHE A 254 8.86 -5.59 0.88
C PHE A 254 8.16 -4.54 0.01
N CYS A 255 6.84 -4.39 0.16
CA CYS A 255 6.06 -3.44 -0.64
C CYS A 255 6.50 -1.99 -0.41
N TYR A 256 6.78 -1.56 0.83
CA TYR A 256 7.29 -0.21 1.08
C TYR A 256 8.65 0.02 0.41
N GLY A 257 9.58 -0.94 0.52
CA GLY A 257 10.89 -0.83 -0.15
C GLY A 257 10.75 -0.80 -1.67
N ALA A 258 9.92 -1.67 -2.24
CA ALA A 258 9.69 -1.71 -3.67
C ALA A 258 9.07 -0.42 -4.19
N GLN A 259 8.06 0.11 -3.49
CA GLN A 259 7.43 1.40 -3.82
C GLN A 259 8.40 2.58 -3.66
N GLU A 260 9.26 2.60 -2.64
CA GLU A 260 10.29 3.64 -2.51
C GLU A 260 11.19 3.72 -3.76
N MET A 261 11.61 2.57 -4.28
CA MET A 261 12.44 2.51 -5.49
C MET A 261 11.64 2.79 -6.77
N ALA A 262 10.39 2.29 -6.87
CA ALA A 262 9.53 2.49 -8.03
C ALA A 262 9.24 3.98 -8.24
N TRP A 263 8.85 4.70 -7.18
CA TRP A 263 8.58 6.14 -7.23
C TRP A 263 9.84 6.99 -7.51
N ALA A 264 11.03 6.43 -7.26
CA ALA A 264 12.33 7.00 -7.65
C ALA A 264 12.67 6.78 -9.15
N GLY A 265 11.83 6.04 -9.88
CA GLY A 265 12.02 5.69 -11.29
C GLY A 265 12.97 4.51 -11.50
N THR A 266 13.11 3.63 -10.51
CA THR A 266 13.89 2.39 -10.65
C THR A 266 13.09 1.36 -11.44
N SER A 267 13.74 0.58 -12.31
CA SER A 267 13.07 -0.45 -13.08
C SER A 267 12.59 -1.61 -12.18
N GLN A 268 11.50 -2.30 -12.56
CA GLN A 268 10.99 -3.44 -11.80
C GLN A 268 12.07 -4.53 -11.59
N ASN A 269 12.86 -4.83 -12.62
CA ASN A 269 13.91 -5.83 -12.51
C ASN A 269 15.01 -5.40 -11.52
N ASP A 270 15.38 -4.12 -11.51
CA ASP A 270 16.36 -3.60 -10.54
C ASP A 270 15.80 -3.60 -9.11
N ILE A 271 14.50 -3.34 -8.93
CA ILE A 271 13.82 -3.42 -7.62
C ILE A 271 13.87 -4.85 -7.07
N LEU A 272 13.49 -5.82 -7.90
CA LEU A 272 13.53 -7.23 -7.51
C LEU A 272 14.96 -7.70 -7.26
N SER A 273 15.91 -7.24 -8.08
CA SER A 273 17.34 -7.50 -7.89
C SER A 273 17.87 -6.92 -6.58
N ALA A 274 17.48 -5.68 -6.24
CA ALA A 274 17.83 -5.04 -4.98
C ALA A 274 17.32 -5.82 -3.77
N ALA A 275 16.10 -6.38 -3.86
CA ALA A 275 15.50 -7.18 -2.80
C ALA A 275 16.17 -8.56 -2.67
N VAL A 276 16.39 -9.28 -3.79
CA VAL A 276 17.01 -10.61 -3.80
C VAL A 276 18.45 -10.57 -3.30
N TYR A 277 19.25 -9.64 -3.79
CA TYR A 277 20.70 -9.61 -3.53
C TYR A 277 21.12 -8.63 -2.42
N GLY A 278 20.25 -7.70 -2.02
CA GLY A 278 20.56 -6.69 -1.02
C GLY A 278 19.86 -6.87 0.33
N SER A 279 18.86 -7.74 0.44
CA SER A 279 18.17 -7.97 1.71
C SER A 279 18.80 -9.09 2.54
N ASP A 280 19.03 -8.83 3.81
CA ASP A 280 19.45 -9.85 4.77
C ASP A 280 18.30 -10.75 5.22
N THR A 281 17.05 -10.33 5.02
CA THR A 281 15.87 -11.10 5.44
C THR A 281 15.46 -12.15 4.39
N PRO A 282 15.41 -13.46 4.75
CA PRO A 282 14.97 -14.50 3.82
C PRO A 282 13.57 -14.27 3.25
N HIS A 283 12.64 -13.76 4.06
CA HIS A 283 11.28 -13.47 3.61
C HIS A 283 11.22 -12.47 2.46
N ILE A 284 11.94 -11.34 2.54
CA ILE A 284 11.97 -10.33 1.47
C ILE A 284 12.55 -10.93 0.19
N ARG A 285 13.60 -11.75 0.30
CA ARG A 285 14.18 -12.45 -0.88
C ARG A 285 13.16 -13.40 -1.50
N SER A 286 12.45 -14.19 -0.70
CA SER A 286 11.41 -15.09 -1.20
C SER A 286 10.27 -14.33 -1.90
N TYR A 287 9.81 -13.20 -1.35
CA TYR A 287 8.75 -12.39 -1.96
C TYR A 287 9.19 -11.76 -3.27
N ALA A 288 10.46 -11.34 -3.36
CA ALA A 288 11.03 -10.87 -4.60
C ALA A 288 11.11 -11.97 -5.67
N HIS A 289 11.41 -13.22 -5.29
CA HIS A 289 11.35 -14.36 -6.21
C HIS A 289 9.93 -14.67 -6.69
N ILE A 290 8.95 -14.66 -5.79
CA ILE A 290 7.53 -14.83 -6.16
C ILE A 290 7.12 -13.75 -7.17
N CYS A 291 7.43 -12.49 -6.89
CA CYS A 291 7.14 -11.39 -7.82
C CYS A 291 7.87 -11.57 -9.15
N ALA A 292 9.15 -11.94 -9.12
CA ALA A 292 9.93 -12.18 -10.34
C ALA A 292 9.34 -13.29 -11.20
N GLU A 293 8.92 -14.40 -10.60
CA GLU A 293 8.28 -15.51 -11.30
C GLU A 293 6.97 -15.07 -11.95
N MET A 294 6.10 -14.38 -11.21
CA MET A 294 4.82 -13.89 -11.75
C MET A 294 5.00 -12.88 -12.90
N LEU A 295 6.06 -12.08 -12.84
CA LEU A 295 6.40 -11.09 -13.84
C LEU A 295 7.30 -11.63 -14.98
N ASN A 296 7.68 -12.90 -14.94
CA ASN A 296 8.65 -13.52 -15.85
C ASN A 296 9.97 -12.74 -15.94
N MET A 297 10.47 -12.25 -14.80
CA MET A 297 11.73 -11.53 -14.67
C MET A 297 12.80 -12.42 -14.06
N THR A 298 14.06 -12.13 -14.37
CA THR A 298 15.22 -12.82 -13.79
C THR A 298 16.09 -11.78 -13.07
N PRO A 299 15.94 -11.65 -11.75
CA PRO A 299 16.75 -10.72 -10.96
C PRO A 299 18.23 -11.04 -11.13
N VAL A 300 19.06 -10.01 -11.26
CA VAL A 300 20.52 -10.12 -11.40
C VAL A 300 21.22 -9.17 -10.43
N PRO A 301 22.42 -9.50 -9.92
CA PRO A 301 23.13 -8.59 -9.03
C PRO A 301 23.30 -7.20 -9.65
N LEU A 302 22.92 -6.16 -8.89
CA LEU A 302 23.02 -4.78 -9.35
C LEU A 302 24.49 -4.40 -9.53
N LYS A 303 24.82 -3.85 -10.71
CA LYS A 303 26.16 -3.31 -10.99
C LYS A 303 26.35 -1.89 -10.47
N ASN A 304 25.25 -1.15 -10.30
CA ASN A 304 25.26 0.24 -9.91
C ASN A 304 25.06 0.40 -8.39
N ASN A 305 26.10 0.86 -7.69
CA ASN A 305 26.05 1.14 -6.25
C ASN A 305 25.42 2.50 -5.89
N GLU A 306 24.97 3.27 -6.88
CA GLU A 306 24.41 4.61 -6.69
C GLU A 306 22.88 4.63 -6.61
N ILE A 307 22.24 3.46 -6.72
CA ILE A 307 20.81 3.32 -6.48
C ILE A 307 20.59 3.12 -4.98
N TYR A 308 19.72 3.94 -4.38
CA TYR A 308 19.28 3.73 -3.01
C TYR A 308 18.52 2.40 -2.91
N ASN A 309 19.02 1.49 -2.07
CA ASN A 309 18.40 0.18 -1.82
C ASN A 309 17.76 0.15 -0.41
N PRO A 310 16.43 0.30 -0.30
CA PRO A 310 15.71 0.28 0.98
C PRO A 310 15.64 -1.10 1.64
N PHE A 311 16.07 -2.16 0.94
CA PHE A 311 16.11 -3.53 1.47
C PHE A 311 17.40 -3.84 2.23
N THR A 312 18.43 -2.98 2.10
CA THR A 312 19.70 -3.08 2.83
C THR A 312 19.58 -2.47 4.23
N GLU A 313 20.54 -2.78 5.10
CA GLU A 313 20.63 -2.11 6.40
C GLU A 313 20.81 -0.58 6.27
N ASP A 314 20.17 0.16 7.18
CA ASP A 314 20.27 1.63 7.20
C ASP A 314 21.71 2.10 7.37
N SER A 315 22.56 1.35 8.08
CA SER A 315 23.98 1.67 8.25
C SER A 315 24.75 1.62 6.93
N ILE A 316 24.41 0.70 6.02
CA ILE A 316 25.03 0.58 4.71
C ILE A 316 24.60 1.76 3.84
N SER A 317 23.29 2.05 3.83
CA SER A 317 22.73 3.18 3.09
C SER A 317 23.31 4.53 3.53
N GLU A 318 23.50 4.73 4.84
CA GLU A 318 24.12 5.94 5.39
C GLU A 318 25.58 6.09 4.93
N ARG A 319 26.37 5.01 4.96
CA ARG A 319 27.76 5.04 4.45
C ARG A 319 27.82 5.37 2.96
N LEU A 320 26.91 4.80 2.17
CA LEU A 320 26.82 5.09 0.73
C LEU A 320 26.42 6.55 0.49
N HIS A 321 25.46 7.06 1.26
CA HIS A 321 25.03 8.46 1.22
C HIS A 321 26.20 9.41 1.50
N ILE A 322 26.91 9.20 2.62
CA ILE A 322 28.07 10.02 2.99
C ILE A 322 29.14 10.00 1.89
N ARG A 323 29.46 8.82 1.35
CA ARG A 323 30.43 8.69 0.25
C ARG A 323 29.97 9.45 -1.00
N ALA A 324 28.69 9.37 -1.35
CA ALA A 324 28.13 10.09 -2.50
C ALA A 324 28.18 11.60 -2.29
N CYS A 325 27.85 12.10 -1.10
CA CYS A 325 27.91 13.53 -0.75
C CYS A 325 29.34 14.08 -0.84
N LYS A 326 30.32 13.38 -0.26
CA LYS A 326 31.73 13.80 -0.29
C LYS A 326 32.31 13.79 -1.71
N ARG A 327 31.95 12.78 -2.52
CA ARG A 327 32.35 12.72 -3.92
C ARG A 327 31.78 13.87 -4.73
N ALA A 328 30.47 14.12 -4.59
CA ALA A 328 29.80 15.22 -5.26
C ALA A 328 30.39 16.59 -4.88
N PHE A 329 30.76 16.78 -3.62
CA PHE A 329 31.45 18.00 -3.17
C PHE A 329 32.83 18.15 -3.82
N ALA A 330 33.67 17.10 -3.79
CA ALA A 330 34.99 17.13 -4.40
C ALA A 330 34.93 17.44 -5.91
N GLU A 331 34.05 16.75 -6.65
CA GLU A 331 33.85 16.97 -8.09
C GLU A 331 33.43 18.40 -8.41
N VAL A 332 32.50 18.98 -7.63
CA VAL A 332 32.04 20.35 -7.86
C VAL A 332 33.09 21.37 -7.42
N ARG A 333 33.81 21.11 -6.33
CA ARG A 333 34.88 21.99 -5.88
C ARG A 333 35.97 22.13 -6.94
N GLU A 334 36.45 21.02 -7.50
CA GLU A 334 37.43 21.00 -8.59
C GLU A 334 36.93 21.83 -9.78
N ALA A 335 35.68 21.63 -10.21
CA ALA A 335 35.09 22.39 -11.31
C ALA A 335 34.94 23.90 -10.99
N VAL A 336 34.63 24.26 -9.74
CA VAL A 336 34.54 25.66 -9.28
C VAL A 336 35.90 26.33 -9.33
N GLU A 337 36.96 25.64 -8.92
CA GLU A 337 38.33 26.15 -8.94
C GLU A 337 38.82 26.36 -10.37
N GLU A 338 38.60 25.38 -11.26
CA GLU A 338 38.98 25.45 -12.67
C GLU A 338 38.27 26.59 -13.42
N GLN A 339 36.98 26.80 -13.16
CA GLN A 339 36.15 27.79 -13.85
C GLN A 339 36.04 29.11 -13.10
N ASN A 340 36.59 29.19 -11.89
CA ASN A 340 36.41 30.28 -10.94
C ASN A 340 34.93 30.73 -10.79
N ASN A 341 34.01 29.76 -10.71
CA ASN A 341 32.57 30.02 -10.73
C ASN A 341 31.85 29.34 -9.54
N PRO A 342 31.65 30.05 -8.40
CA PRO A 342 30.98 29.48 -7.23
C PRO A 342 29.54 29.03 -7.49
N ALA A 343 28.87 29.58 -8.51
CA ALA A 343 27.49 29.22 -8.82
C ALA A 343 27.29 27.74 -9.19
N LEU A 344 28.37 27.01 -9.53
CA LEU A 344 28.33 25.57 -9.76
C LEU A 344 27.93 24.77 -8.51
N PHE A 345 28.29 25.23 -7.30
CA PHE A 345 27.78 24.64 -6.05
C PHE A 345 26.27 24.75 -5.97
N LEU A 346 25.73 25.93 -6.26
CA LEU A 346 24.29 26.17 -6.24
C LEU A 346 23.57 25.38 -7.33
N GLN A 347 24.16 25.25 -8.52
CA GLN A 347 23.63 24.40 -9.58
C GLN A 347 23.51 22.94 -9.11
N LYS A 348 24.57 22.37 -8.53
CA LYS A 348 24.54 21.00 -8.00
C LYS A 348 23.53 20.85 -6.87
N ALA A 349 23.43 21.82 -5.97
CA ALA A 349 22.42 21.84 -4.91
C ALA A 349 20.99 21.76 -5.49
N ARG A 350 20.68 22.55 -6.54
CA ARG A 350 19.38 22.50 -7.23
C ARG A 350 19.14 21.14 -7.89
N GLU A 351 20.15 20.57 -8.54
CA GLU A 351 20.05 19.23 -9.16
C GLU A 351 19.74 18.15 -8.11
N GLN A 352 20.46 18.15 -6.99
CA GLN A 352 20.23 17.23 -5.89
C GLN A 352 18.84 17.41 -5.28
N THR A 353 18.39 18.63 -5.00
CA THR A 353 17.05 18.87 -4.45
C THR A 353 15.96 18.42 -5.42
N ARG A 354 16.11 18.67 -6.73
CA ARG A 354 15.18 18.13 -7.74
C ARG A 354 15.17 16.60 -7.77
N ALA A 355 16.33 15.95 -7.59
CA ALA A 355 16.41 14.50 -7.49
C ALA A 355 15.69 13.97 -6.23
N LEU A 356 15.86 14.63 -5.09
CA LEU A 356 15.16 14.27 -3.84
C LEU A 356 13.64 14.41 -3.99
N LEU A 357 13.14 15.49 -4.61
CA LEU A 357 11.71 15.66 -4.93
C LEU A 357 11.18 14.53 -5.84
N LYS A 358 12.04 13.95 -6.67
CA LYS A 358 11.74 12.79 -7.52
C LYS A 358 11.90 11.44 -6.80
N GLY A 359 12.15 11.43 -5.50
CA GLY A 359 12.26 10.19 -4.72
C GLY A 359 13.68 9.63 -4.62
N ARG A 360 14.72 10.38 -4.98
CA ARG A 360 16.13 9.92 -4.99
C ARG A 360 16.94 10.57 -3.87
N PRO A 361 16.99 9.96 -2.67
CA PRO A 361 17.60 10.57 -1.48
C PRO A 361 19.13 10.39 -1.37
N LEU A 362 19.72 9.43 -2.09
CA LEU A 362 21.15 9.13 -1.98
C LEU A 362 21.99 10.31 -2.49
N GLY A 363 23.02 10.71 -1.74
CA GLY A 363 23.93 11.79 -2.12
C GLY A 363 23.38 13.20 -1.97
N TRP A 364 22.20 13.40 -1.38
CA TRP A 364 21.64 14.73 -1.15
C TRP A 364 22.39 15.47 -0.02
N CYS A 365 23.19 16.47 -0.37
CA CYS A 365 23.90 17.36 0.55
C CYS A 365 23.69 18.85 0.19
N ALA A 366 22.57 19.18 -0.45
CA ALA A 366 22.30 20.51 -0.98
C ALA A 366 22.49 21.67 0.02
N PRO A 367 22.04 21.58 1.30
CA PRO A 367 22.33 22.63 2.28
C PRO A 367 23.83 22.88 2.49
N ALA A 368 24.64 21.82 2.51
CA ALA A 368 26.09 21.95 2.68
C ALA A 368 26.77 22.55 1.45
N LEU A 369 26.29 22.24 0.25
CA LEU A 369 26.77 22.87 -0.99
C LEU A 369 26.45 24.37 -1.04
N ILE A 370 25.31 24.80 -0.50
CA ILE A 370 24.96 26.24 -0.40
C ILE A 370 25.92 26.96 0.55
N GLU A 371 26.24 26.36 1.70
CA GLU A 371 27.20 26.97 2.64
C GLU A 371 28.62 27.02 2.06
N ALA A 372 29.04 26.00 1.29
CA ALA A 372 30.30 26.04 0.57
C ALA A 372 30.34 27.18 -0.48
N GLU A 373 29.22 27.44 -1.14
CA GLU A 373 29.09 28.54 -2.10
C GLU A 373 29.27 29.91 -1.44
N ASN A 374 28.58 30.14 -0.31
CA ASN A 374 28.71 31.35 0.49
C ASN A 374 30.15 31.54 0.97
N ALA A 375 30.78 30.47 1.47
CA ALA A 375 32.16 30.50 1.94
C ALA A 375 33.15 30.81 0.81
N TYR A 376 32.94 30.27 -0.39
CA TYR A 376 33.77 30.57 -1.56
C TYR A 376 33.68 32.04 -1.97
N ARG A 377 32.48 32.64 -1.94
CA ARG A 377 32.32 34.08 -2.20
C ARG A 377 33.08 34.92 -1.18
N LEU A 378 32.95 34.60 0.10
CA LEU A 378 33.69 35.29 1.17
C LEU A 378 35.20 35.15 1.02
N PHE A 379 35.68 33.97 0.62
CA PHE A 379 37.10 33.74 0.32
C PHE A 379 37.61 34.65 -0.80
N LYS A 380 36.83 34.85 -1.87
CA LYS A 380 37.21 35.75 -2.97
C LYS A 380 37.16 37.22 -2.60
N GLU A 381 36.27 37.62 -1.70
CA GLU A 381 36.10 39.01 -1.26
C GLU A 381 37.09 39.41 -0.16
N SER A 382 37.54 38.46 0.66
CA SER A 382 38.40 38.71 1.81
C SER A 382 39.88 38.40 1.54
N ARG A 383 40.76 39.36 1.81
CA ARG A 383 42.23 39.20 1.68
C ARG A 383 42.86 38.31 2.75
N THR A 384 42.12 37.99 3.81
CA THR A 384 42.63 37.24 4.98
C THR A 384 41.94 35.88 5.15
N ALA A 385 40.99 35.55 4.29
CA ALA A 385 40.31 34.26 4.35
C ALA A 385 41.21 33.16 3.78
N GLU A 386 41.32 32.06 4.50
CA GLU A 386 42.02 30.85 4.04
C GLU A 386 41.06 29.98 3.24
N GLU A 387 41.57 29.28 2.22
CA GLU A 387 40.77 28.44 1.33
C GLU A 387 40.03 27.31 2.07
N GLU A 388 40.59 26.82 3.18
CA GLU A 388 39.98 25.82 4.06
C GLU A 388 38.61 26.25 4.61
N ILE A 389 38.25 27.54 4.56
CA ILE A 389 36.93 28.03 4.96
C ILE A 389 35.80 27.35 4.17
N ILE A 390 36.05 26.97 2.90
CA ILE A 390 35.07 26.33 2.02
C ILE A 390 34.76 24.90 2.52
N ASP A 391 35.80 24.11 2.81
CA ASP A 391 35.66 22.75 3.35
C ASP A 391 35.03 22.75 4.73
N ASN A 392 35.47 23.67 5.59
CA ASN A 392 34.96 23.80 6.93
C ASN A 392 33.47 24.18 6.92
N ALA A 393 33.03 25.06 6.01
CA ALA A 393 31.62 25.40 5.84
C ALA A 393 30.80 24.19 5.35
N PHE A 394 31.32 23.44 4.38
CA PHE A 394 30.68 22.22 3.89
C PHE A 394 30.53 21.18 5.01
N GLU A 395 31.62 20.80 5.68
CA GLU A 395 31.60 19.76 6.71
C GLU A 395 30.75 20.18 7.94
N ALA A 396 30.79 21.46 8.32
CA ALA A 396 29.94 21.97 9.41
C ALA A 396 28.45 21.83 9.10
N SER A 397 28.01 22.25 7.91
CA SER A 397 26.62 22.11 7.47
C SER A 397 26.23 20.65 7.23
N PHE A 398 27.11 19.88 6.60
CA PHE A 398 26.91 18.45 6.33
C PHE A 398 26.72 17.64 7.61
N SER A 399 27.43 17.98 8.70
CA SER A 399 27.28 17.30 10.00
C SER A 399 25.85 17.40 10.60
N GLN A 400 25.08 18.40 10.19
CA GLN A 400 23.69 18.60 10.60
C GLN A 400 22.70 17.78 9.77
N ILE A 401 23.12 17.29 8.60
CA ILE A 401 22.29 16.50 7.70
C ILE A 401 22.31 15.04 8.17
N LYS A 402 21.16 14.53 8.64
CA LYS A 402 21.03 13.15 9.12
C LYS A 402 20.32 12.29 8.09
N TRP A 403 20.94 11.15 7.75
CA TRP A 403 20.39 10.22 6.77
C TRP A 403 18.95 9.78 7.11
N ARG A 404 18.68 9.50 8.38
CA ARG A 404 17.35 9.12 8.88
C ARG A 404 16.28 10.16 8.54
N ASP A 405 16.61 11.44 8.60
CA ASP A 405 15.65 12.52 8.38
C ASP A 405 15.40 12.75 6.89
N ILE A 406 16.44 12.63 6.05
CA ILE A 406 16.28 12.57 4.58
C ILE A 406 15.36 11.42 4.19
N LYS A 407 15.58 10.21 4.74
CA LYS A 407 14.75 9.03 4.44
C LYS A 407 13.30 9.24 4.83
N LYS A 408 13.03 9.82 6.01
CA LYS A 408 11.67 10.18 6.44
C LYS A 408 11.04 11.21 5.50
N LEU A 409 11.79 12.24 5.12
CA LEU A 409 11.31 13.29 4.22
C LEU A 409 10.97 12.71 2.83
N ASN A 410 11.83 11.83 2.30
CA ASN A 410 11.61 11.12 1.04
C ASN A 410 10.32 10.29 1.08
N ARG A 411 10.05 9.59 2.19
CA ARG A 411 8.80 8.85 2.38
C ARG A 411 7.57 9.76 2.40
N LYS A 412 7.66 10.93 3.04
CA LYS A 412 6.58 11.93 3.00
C LYS A 412 6.32 12.42 1.57
N PHE A 413 7.38 12.67 0.80
CA PHE A 413 7.28 13.06 -0.61
C PHE A 413 6.63 11.97 -1.49
N ILE A 414 7.01 10.71 -1.29
CA ILE A 414 6.38 9.58 -1.99
C ILE A 414 4.90 9.45 -1.59
N ALA A 415 4.57 9.57 -0.30
CA ALA A 415 3.18 9.53 0.15
C ALA A 415 2.32 10.63 -0.49
N TYR A 416 2.85 11.85 -0.58
CA TYR A 416 2.20 12.98 -1.27
C TYR A 416 1.89 12.64 -2.73
N ARG A 417 2.87 12.06 -3.45
CA ARG A 417 2.70 11.64 -4.85
C ARG A 417 1.75 10.46 -5.03
N ARG A 418 1.69 9.53 -4.07
CA ARG A 418 0.76 8.38 -4.10
C ARG A 418 -0.71 8.80 -4.01
N SER A 419 -0.98 9.94 -3.39
CA SER A 419 -2.30 10.57 -3.34
C SER A 419 -2.59 11.51 -4.51
N ASP A 420 -1.86 11.37 -5.63
CA ASP A 420 -1.95 12.20 -6.84
C ASP A 420 -1.73 13.71 -6.62
N GLN A 421 -1.03 14.06 -5.53
CA GLN A 421 -0.70 15.45 -5.28
C GLN A 421 0.63 15.81 -5.96
N ILE A 422 0.63 16.92 -6.70
CA ILE A 422 1.84 17.41 -7.36
C ILE A 422 2.79 17.97 -6.30
N LEU A 423 3.91 17.28 -6.08
CA LEU A 423 4.94 17.74 -5.17
C LEU A 423 5.79 18.85 -5.81
N THR A 424 5.40 20.10 -5.58
CA THR A 424 6.19 21.29 -5.95
C THR A 424 7.21 21.65 -4.86
N ALA A 425 8.16 22.54 -5.18
CA ALA A 425 9.09 23.06 -4.17
C ALA A 425 8.36 23.82 -3.04
N THR A 426 7.27 24.53 -3.37
CA THR A 426 6.40 25.19 -2.39
C THR A 426 5.71 24.17 -1.47
N ALA A 427 5.13 23.10 -2.03
CA ALA A 427 4.53 22.03 -1.22
C ALA A 427 5.57 21.35 -0.31
N ALA A 428 6.80 21.15 -0.79
CA ALA A 428 7.89 20.63 0.03
C ALA A 428 8.28 21.58 1.17
N LEU A 429 8.32 22.90 0.93
CA LEU A 429 8.58 23.90 1.97
C LEU A 429 7.48 23.93 3.04
N GLU A 430 6.21 23.78 2.65
CA GLU A 430 5.11 23.66 3.61
C GLU A 430 5.22 22.40 4.48
N LEU A 431 5.61 21.27 3.88
CA LEU A 431 5.84 20.02 4.62
C LEU A 431 7.02 20.15 5.59
N ILE A 432 8.08 20.85 5.19
CA ILE A 432 9.27 21.13 6.00
C ILE A 432 8.93 22.10 7.15
N GLY A 433 8.17 23.15 6.88
CA GLY A 433 7.80 24.17 7.87
C GLY A 433 6.92 23.66 9.01
N LYS A 434 6.29 22.49 8.85
CA LYS A 434 5.48 21.83 9.90
C LYS A 434 6.31 21.09 10.95
N ASP A 435 7.61 20.87 10.72
CA ASP A 435 8.47 20.04 11.57
C ASP A 435 9.87 20.66 11.68
N GLU A 436 10.20 21.20 12.85
CA GLU A 436 11.48 21.88 13.11
C GLU A 436 12.71 20.99 12.86
N THR A 437 12.55 19.66 12.87
CA THR A 437 13.60 18.71 12.51
C THR A 437 14.19 18.99 11.12
N TYR A 438 13.39 19.55 10.22
CA TYR A 438 13.80 19.86 8.84
C TYR A 438 14.25 21.30 8.64
N ALA A 439 14.38 22.11 9.70
CA ALA A 439 14.86 23.49 9.59
C ALA A 439 16.18 23.63 8.82
N PRO A 440 17.20 22.75 8.99
CA PRO A 440 18.44 22.82 8.22
C PRO A 440 18.27 22.59 6.71
N TYR A 441 17.11 22.07 6.27
CA TYR A 441 16.88 21.67 4.88
C TYR A 441 16.18 22.77 4.08
N LYS A 442 15.59 23.76 4.76
CA LYS A 442 14.71 24.77 4.15
C LYS A 442 15.37 25.52 3.00
N ASN A 443 16.59 26.01 3.21
CA ASN A 443 17.34 26.80 2.20
C ASN A 443 17.50 26.04 0.88
N ALA A 444 17.68 24.72 0.93
CA ALA A 444 17.85 23.88 -0.27
C ALA A 444 16.61 23.80 -1.16
N PHE A 445 15.41 24.07 -0.62
CA PHE A 445 14.17 24.13 -1.39
C PHE A 445 13.82 25.57 -1.79
N GLU A 446 14.19 26.57 -1.00
CA GLU A 446 14.01 28.00 -1.35
C GLU A 446 14.76 28.38 -2.64
N ILE A 447 15.96 27.82 -2.84
CA ILE A 447 16.77 28.06 -4.06
C ILE A 447 16.14 27.53 -5.36
N LEU A 448 15.13 26.67 -5.27
CA LEU A 448 14.36 26.22 -6.43
C LEU A 448 13.28 27.23 -6.83
N ASN A 449 12.71 27.97 -5.88
CA ASN A 449 11.69 28.99 -6.14
C ASN A 449 12.32 30.27 -6.69
N ASN A 450 13.49 30.66 -6.17
CA ASN A 450 14.18 31.91 -6.52
C ASN A 450 14.90 31.88 -7.90
N GLY A 451 14.72 30.82 -8.69
CA GLY A 451 15.35 30.64 -10.00
C GLY A 451 14.34 30.40 -11.14
N SER A 452 13.08 30.81 -10.95
CA SER A 452 11.99 30.74 -11.94
C SER A 452 11.89 32.04 -12.73
#